data_AF-A0A6I9W0Y5-F1
#
_entry.id   AF-A0A6I9W0Y5-F1
#
_cell.length_a   1.000
_cell.length_b   1.000
_cell.length_c   1.000
_cell.angle_alpha   90.00
_cell.angle_beta   90.00
_cell.angle_gamma   90.00
#
_symmetry.space_group_name_H-M   'P 1'
#
loop_
_entity.id
_entity.type
_entity.pdbx_description
1 polymer ?
#
loop_
_entity_poly.entity_id
_entity_poly.type
_entity_poly.pdbx_seq_one_letter_code
_entity_poly.pdbx_strand_id
1 'polypeptide(L)'
;MFAKRKIDPVLEKLRNEVDGPPNLDMIILNIQKESSRVHAAYLFEHIGKATLQRLCLLLSSTATGKIYDGWQEFAAYMGLTMEQIRCIDYDFKGLQDPTYYVLLTYVQCPDATMDKILSALQKMQRLDVINQIKDYVHDLISVASQCATCHDGSEIIKPGHIPRAPLVLSPILTGECRSGMKESESISTSQGDNQRKKIEQTYGCIVMLTFTDDGLATAEYITKIFRSKQPRIGVLILQEQEKHVYSQAEEFIDDCFNQVDYVIPILTRGYVKRINNPVKMYEETNNNLDTKYLKYIYSLLRYEYMRNQCCNNRVRCIVPDKDVCTIVQTRLHPTLQAWFRESKIDDFVNNILFHKI
;
A
#
# COMPACT_ATOMS: atom_id res chain seq x y z
N MET A 1 -23.38 11.96 -50.11
CA MET A 1 -24.76 12.19 -49.65
C MET A 1 -25.04 11.27 -48.48
N PHE A 2 -25.04 11.78 -47.24
CA PHE A 2 -25.40 10.96 -46.08
C PHE A 2 -26.93 10.82 -46.02
N ALA A 3 -27.41 9.59 -45.85
CA ALA A 3 -28.83 9.29 -45.75
C ALA A 3 -29.47 10.15 -44.63
N LYS A 4 -30.56 10.86 -44.94
CA LYS A 4 -31.37 11.57 -43.95
C LYS A 4 -31.83 10.56 -42.91
N ARG A 5 -31.23 10.60 -41.71
CA ARG A 5 -31.70 9.82 -40.57
C ARG A 5 -33.16 10.22 -40.32
N LYS A 6 -34.08 9.26 -40.41
CA LYS A 6 -35.45 9.41 -39.89
C LYS A 6 -35.32 9.43 -38.37
N ILE A 7 -35.19 10.63 -37.83
CA ILE A 7 -35.13 10.87 -36.39
C ILE A 7 -36.58 10.93 -35.91
N ASP A 8 -36.95 10.08 -34.96
CA ASP A 8 -38.26 10.08 -34.34
C ASP A 8 -38.39 11.32 -33.45
N PRO A 9 -39.36 12.22 -33.70
CA PRO A 9 -39.50 13.47 -32.96
C PRO A 9 -39.85 13.26 -31.49
N VAL A 10 -40.47 12.12 -31.13
CA VAL A 10 -40.79 11.78 -29.75
C VAL A 10 -39.51 11.38 -29.00
N LEU A 11 -38.64 10.58 -29.63
CA LEU A 11 -37.36 10.20 -29.04
C LEU A 11 -36.39 11.37 -28.93
N GLU A 12 -36.42 12.31 -29.88
CA GLU A 12 -35.56 13.50 -29.82
C GLU A 12 -36.01 14.48 -28.73
N LYS A 13 -37.33 14.57 -28.49
CA LYS A 13 -37.88 15.34 -27.37
C LYS A 13 -37.48 14.73 -26.03
N LEU A 14 -37.58 13.41 -25.88
CA LEU A 14 -37.10 12.69 -24.69
C LEU A 14 -35.58 12.82 -24.49
N ARG A 15 -34.78 12.86 -25.56
CA ARG A 15 -33.34 13.13 -25.46
C ARG A 15 -32.98 14.52 -24.96
N ASN A 16 -33.80 15.51 -25.28
CA ASN A 16 -33.60 16.89 -24.82
C ASN A 16 -34.16 17.14 -23.41
N GLU A 17 -35.04 16.26 -22.92
CA GLU A 17 -35.59 16.29 -21.56
C GLU A 17 -34.67 15.57 -20.54
N VAL A 18 -33.75 14.72 -21.02
CA VAL A 18 -32.73 14.09 -20.18
C VAL A 18 -31.50 14.99 -20.16
N ASP A 19 -31.13 15.51 -18.99
CA ASP A 19 -29.86 16.20 -18.82
C ASP A 19 -28.73 15.33 -19.38
N GLY A 20 -27.95 15.90 -20.29
CA GLY A 20 -26.81 15.22 -20.87
C GLY A 20 -25.84 14.74 -19.79
N PRO A 21 -24.99 13.75 -20.08
CA PRO A 21 -23.98 13.31 -19.12
C PRO A 21 -23.16 14.54 -18.66
N PRO A 22 -22.83 14.63 -17.37
CA PRO A 22 -22.12 15.78 -16.83
C PRO A 22 -20.86 16.08 -17.64
N ASN A 23 -20.67 17.35 -18.01
CA ASN A 23 -19.50 17.78 -18.77
C ASN A 23 -18.24 17.62 -17.92
N LEU A 24 -17.53 16.52 -18.14
CA LEU A 24 -16.31 16.15 -17.42
C LEU A 24 -15.24 17.24 -17.52
N ASP A 25 -15.13 17.93 -18.65
CA ASP A 25 -14.12 18.99 -18.83
C ASP A 25 -14.37 20.19 -17.91
N MET A 26 -15.64 20.60 -17.75
CA MET A 26 -15.99 21.65 -16.78
C MET A 26 -15.75 21.21 -15.33
N ILE A 27 -16.09 19.96 -14.99
CA ILE A 27 -15.89 19.43 -13.65
C ILE A 27 -14.39 19.41 -13.32
N ILE A 28 -13.56 18.95 -14.26
CA ILE A 28 -12.11 18.89 -14.05
C ILE A 28 -11.53 20.30 -13.91
N LEU A 29 -11.94 21.26 -14.75
CA LEU A 29 -11.50 22.65 -14.65
C LEU A 29 -11.86 23.27 -13.29
N ASN A 30 -13.07 23.02 -12.78
CA ASN A 30 -13.49 23.52 -11.47
C ASN A 30 -12.66 22.91 -10.34
N ILE A 31 -12.48 21.58 -10.33
CA ILE A 31 -11.69 20.90 -9.32
C ILE A 31 -10.22 21.35 -9.38
N GLN A 32 -9.65 21.54 -10.58
CA GLN A 32 -8.29 22.07 -10.73
C GLN A 32 -8.15 23.47 -10.16
N LYS A 33 -9.11 24.36 -10.43
CA LYS A 33 -9.10 25.71 -9.88
C LYS A 33 -9.13 25.69 -8.36
N GLU A 34 -10.00 24.88 -7.76
CA GLU A 34 -10.15 24.78 -6.31
C GLU A 34 -8.94 24.09 -5.64
N SER A 35 -8.36 23.10 -6.30
CA SER A 35 -7.18 22.37 -5.80
C SER A 35 -5.84 23.10 -6.00
N SER A 36 -5.80 24.18 -6.78
CA SER A 36 -4.58 24.94 -7.09
C SER A 36 -3.91 25.57 -5.87
N ARG A 37 -4.69 25.79 -4.81
CA ARG A 37 -4.21 26.37 -3.55
C ARG A 37 -3.95 25.34 -2.47
N VAL A 38 -4.23 24.06 -2.70
CA VAL A 38 -4.11 23.01 -1.69
C VAL A 38 -2.82 22.25 -1.91
N HIS A 39 -1.92 22.29 -0.93
CA HIS A 39 -0.67 21.52 -0.99
C HIS A 39 -0.96 20.02 -0.98
N ALA A 40 -0.31 19.26 -1.85
CA ALA A 40 -0.51 17.83 -2.00
C ALA A 40 -0.05 17.01 -0.79
N ALA A 41 0.69 17.60 0.15
CA ALA A 41 1.03 16.94 1.43
C ALA A 41 -0.22 16.54 2.23
N TYR A 42 -1.37 17.19 2.03
CA TYR A 42 -2.64 16.76 2.63
C TYR A 42 -3.05 15.32 2.26
N LEU A 43 -2.52 14.77 1.16
CA LEU A 43 -2.69 13.35 0.80
C LEU A 43 -2.18 12.39 1.89
N PHE A 44 -1.20 12.82 2.68
CA PHE A 44 -0.56 12.02 3.72
C PHE A 44 -1.16 12.27 5.12
N GLU A 45 -2.08 13.22 5.23
CA GLU A 45 -2.89 13.45 6.42
C GLU A 45 -4.10 12.52 6.45
N HIS A 46 -4.74 12.37 7.61
CA HIS A 46 -5.93 11.51 7.76
C HIS A 46 -7.02 11.82 6.71
N ILE A 47 -7.20 13.11 6.38
CA ILE A 47 -8.23 13.58 5.44
C ILE A 47 -7.95 13.21 3.98
N GLY A 48 -6.67 13.10 3.57
CA GLY A 48 -6.30 12.81 2.19
C GLY A 48 -5.92 11.36 1.91
N LYS A 49 -5.89 10.53 2.96
CA LYS A 49 -5.51 9.12 2.88
C LYS A 49 -6.35 8.33 1.87
N ALA A 50 -7.66 8.56 1.82
CA ALA A 50 -8.55 7.90 0.86
C ALA A 50 -8.21 8.27 -0.59
N THR A 51 -7.93 9.55 -0.85
CA THR A 51 -7.49 10.05 -2.17
C THR A 51 -6.15 9.44 -2.56
N LEU A 52 -5.17 9.43 -1.66
CA LEU A 52 -3.86 8.82 -1.87
C LEU A 52 -3.96 7.34 -2.24
N GLN A 53 -4.80 6.59 -1.53
CA GLN A 53 -5.02 5.17 -1.79
C GLN A 53 -5.66 4.91 -3.14
N ARG A 54 -6.65 5.73 -3.52
CA ARG A 54 -7.30 5.58 -4.82
C ARG A 54 -6.33 5.87 -5.96
N LEU A 55 -5.46 6.87 -5.80
CA LEU A 55 -4.36 7.14 -6.73
C LEU A 55 -3.41 5.95 -6.85
N CYS A 56 -2.92 5.42 -5.72
CA CYS A 56 -2.04 4.24 -5.71
C CYS A 56 -2.69 3.05 -6.41
N LEU A 57 -3.93 2.71 -6.05
CA LEU A 57 -4.66 1.61 -6.66
C LEU A 57 -4.77 1.78 -8.18
N LEU A 58 -5.19 2.94 -8.65
CA LEU A 58 -5.52 3.15 -10.07
C LEU A 58 -4.31 3.32 -10.99
N LEU A 59 -3.19 3.80 -10.44
CA LEU A 59 -1.95 4.04 -11.20
C LEU A 59 -1.01 2.83 -11.14
N SER A 60 -0.90 2.16 -9.99
CA SER A 60 -0.03 1.00 -9.81
C SER A 60 -0.65 -0.32 -10.27
N SER A 61 -1.99 -0.43 -10.35
CA SER A 61 -2.65 -1.63 -10.91
C SER A 61 -2.71 -1.66 -12.45
N THR A 62 -2.19 -0.63 -13.12
CA THR A 62 -2.15 -0.57 -14.58
C THR A 62 -1.20 -1.65 -15.10
N ALA A 63 -1.74 -2.65 -15.82
CA ALA A 63 -0.97 -3.81 -16.26
C ALA A 63 0.17 -3.40 -17.22
N THR A 64 1.41 -3.76 -16.86
CA THR A 64 2.59 -3.63 -17.72
C THR A 64 2.39 -4.38 -19.04
N GLY A 65 2.59 -3.70 -20.16
CA GLY A 65 2.48 -4.27 -21.51
C GLY A 65 1.20 -3.93 -22.29
N LYS A 66 0.32 -3.05 -21.76
CA LYS A 66 -0.65 -2.32 -22.60
C LYS A 66 -0.13 -0.91 -22.88
N ILE A 67 -0.67 -0.29 -23.93
CA ILE A 67 -0.38 1.08 -24.44
C ILE A 67 -0.80 2.18 -23.43
N TYR A 68 -0.83 1.88 -22.13
CA TYR A 68 -1.21 2.83 -21.09
C TYR A 68 -0.06 3.05 -20.13
N ASP A 69 0.30 4.32 -20.05
CA ASP A 69 1.19 5.02 -19.16
C ASP A 69 0.96 4.58 -17.69
N GLY A 70 1.95 3.88 -17.12
CA GLY A 70 1.91 3.38 -15.74
C GLY A 70 2.40 4.41 -14.72
N TRP A 71 2.66 3.95 -13.50
CA TRP A 71 3.18 4.82 -12.42
C TRP A 71 4.51 5.50 -12.77
N GLN A 72 5.35 4.89 -13.62
CA GLN A 72 6.64 5.49 -14.04
C GLN A 72 6.43 6.75 -14.88
N GLU A 73 5.42 6.74 -15.75
CA GLU A 73 5.12 7.89 -16.59
C GLU A 73 4.42 8.99 -15.78
N PHE A 74 3.54 8.59 -14.87
CA PHE A 74 3.04 9.50 -13.85
C PHE A 74 4.19 10.17 -13.09
N ALA A 75 5.19 9.41 -12.64
CA ALA A 75 6.38 9.94 -11.98
C ALA A 75 7.13 10.97 -12.82
N ALA A 76 7.31 10.70 -14.12
CA ALA A 76 7.95 11.63 -15.05
C ALA A 76 7.14 12.94 -15.20
N TYR A 77 5.81 12.86 -15.33
CA TYR A 77 4.94 14.05 -15.36
C TYR A 77 4.92 14.83 -14.04
N MET A 78 5.15 14.14 -12.91
CA MET A 78 5.32 14.75 -11.59
C MET A 78 6.72 15.35 -11.38
N GLY A 79 7.63 15.22 -12.36
CA GLY A 79 8.95 15.84 -12.35
C GLY A 79 10.06 15.04 -11.65
N LEU A 80 9.85 13.74 -11.41
CA LEU A 80 10.89 12.88 -10.85
C LEU A 80 11.98 12.60 -11.89
N THR A 81 13.24 12.51 -11.44
CA THR A 81 14.36 12.15 -12.31
C THR A 81 14.35 10.66 -12.64
N MET A 82 15.05 10.25 -13.69
CA MET A 82 15.18 8.84 -14.06
C MET A 82 15.84 8.01 -12.96
N GLU A 83 16.77 8.60 -12.20
CA GLU A 83 17.44 7.97 -11.06
C GLU A 83 16.45 7.73 -9.93
N GLN A 84 15.60 8.71 -9.61
CA GLN A 84 14.55 8.56 -8.59
C GLN A 84 13.54 7.49 -8.99
N ILE A 85 13.09 7.48 -10.26
CA ILE A 85 12.16 6.47 -10.78
C ILE A 85 12.78 5.07 -10.70
N ARG A 86 14.05 4.91 -11.06
CA ARG A 86 14.78 3.63 -10.93
C ARG A 86 14.93 3.22 -9.47
N CYS A 87 15.25 4.16 -8.59
CA CYS A 87 15.35 3.89 -7.16
C CYS A 87 14.01 3.38 -6.59
N ILE A 88 12.88 3.96 -7.02
CA ILE A 88 11.55 3.46 -6.66
C ILE A 88 11.32 2.04 -7.21
N ASP A 89 11.71 1.75 -8.45
CA ASP A 89 11.47 0.45 -9.09
C ASP A 89 12.39 -0.69 -8.60
N TYR A 90 13.60 -0.36 -8.14
CA TYR A 90 14.61 -1.35 -7.72
C TYR A 90 14.86 -1.39 -6.22
N ASP A 91 15.05 -0.24 -5.57
CA ASP A 91 15.49 -0.16 -4.16
C ASP A 91 14.33 -0.08 -3.18
N PHE A 92 13.26 0.65 -3.54
CA PHE A 92 12.03 0.73 -2.73
C PHE A 92 10.97 -0.29 -3.12
N LYS A 93 11.29 -1.18 -4.07
CA LYS A 93 10.37 -2.19 -4.58
C LYS A 93 9.86 -3.07 -3.45
N GLY A 94 8.54 -3.08 -3.26
CA GLY A 94 7.88 -3.94 -2.26
C GLY A 94 7.88 -3.39 -0.83
N LEU A 95 8.42 -2.21 -0.55
CA LEU A 95 8.28 -1.57 0.77
C LEU A 95 6.93 -0.85 0.90
N GLN A 96 6.53 -0.13 -0.14
CA GLN A 96 5.21 0.48 -0.34
C GLN A 96 4.86 0.49 -1.83
N ASP A 97 3.65 0.95 -2.15
CA ASP A 97 3.20 1.18 -3.52
C ASP A 97 4.13 2.18 -4.25
N PRO A 98 4.51 1.96 -5.52
CA PRO A 98 5.43 2.86 -6.20
C PRO A 98 4.83 4.25 -6.43
N THR A 99 3.52 4.35 -6.67
CA THR A 99 2.81 5.65 -6.78
C THR A 99 2.83 6.40 -5.44
N TYR A 100 2.83 5.69 -4.31
CA TYR A 100 3.01 6.31 -3.00
C TYR A 100 4.36 7.02 -2.90
N TYR A 101 5.46 6.38 -3.35
CA TYR A 101 6.79 7.02 -3.34
C TYR A 101 6.91 8.17 -4.34
N VAL A 102 6.22 8.09 -5.48
CA VAL A 102 6.13 9.21 -6.43
C VAL A 102 5.50 10.43 -5.76
N LEU A 103 4.34 10.23 -5.13
CA LEU A 103 3.64 11.31 -4.44
C LEU A 103 4.43 11.81 -3.23
N LEU A 104 5.10 10.93 -2.48
CA LEU A 104 5.94 11.30 -1.34
C LEU A 104 7.13 12.16 -1.78
N THR A 105 7.73 11.83 -2.91
CA THR A 105 8.81 12.62 -3.53
C THR A 105 8.29 13.98 -3.98
N TYR A 106 7.14 13.98 -4.66
CA TYR A 106 6.52 15.19 -5.18
C TYR A 106 6.19 16.23 -4.09
N VAL A 107 5.61 15.78 -2.96
CA VAL A 107 5.21 16.70 -1.87
C VAL A 107 6.38 17.34 -1.13
N GLN A 108 7.63 16.95 -1.42
CA GLN A 108 8.80 17.65 -0.89
C GLN A 108 8.99 19.03 -1.53
N CYS A 109 8.40 19.28 -2.71
CA CYS A 109 8.47 20.58 -3.36
C CYS A 109 7.48 21.56 -2.71
N PRO A 110 7.90 22.80 -2.37
CA PRO A 110 7.03 23.76 -1.67
C PRO A 110 5.82 24.23 -2.50
N ASP A 111 5.88 24.07 -3.82
CA ASP A 111 4.81 24.39 -4.76
C ASP A 111 4.04 23.13 -5.19
N ALA A 112 4.16 22.01 -4.46
CA ALA A 112 3.49 20.76 -4.79
C ALA A 112 2.00 20.86 -4.44
N THR A 113 1.18 21.25 -5.42
CA THR A 113 -0.27 21.42 -5.27
C THR A 113 -1.07 20.26 -5.86
N MET A 114 -2.32 20.11 -5.43
CA MET A 114 -3.21 19.03 -5.85
C MET A 114 -3.65 19.14 -7.33
N ASP A 115 -3.80 20.36 -7.87
CA ASP A 115 -4.15 20.59 -9.28
C ASP A 115 -3.10 20.07 -10.26
N LYS A 116 -1.82 20.11 -9.87
CA LYS A 116 -0.70 19.60 -10.68
C LYS A 116 -0.73 18.07 -10.79
N ILE A 117 -1.23 17.37 -9.77
CA ILE A 117 -1.50 15.92 -9.86
C ILE A 117 -2.61 15.66 -10.89
N LEU A 118 -3.70 16.44 -10.86
CA LEU A 118 -4.78 16.33 -11.84
C LEU A 118 -4.31 16.67 -13.26
N SER A 119 -3.45 17.67 -13.39
CA SER A 119 -2.83 18.08 -14.65
C SER A 119 -1.93 16.98 -15.22
N ALA A 120 -1.17 16.27 -14.36
CA ALA A 120 -0.38 15.11 -14.78
C ALA A 120 -1.29 13.98 -15.29
N LEU A 121 -2.38 13.67 -14.59
CA LEU A 121 -3.36 12.67 -15.03
C LEU A 121 -4.02 13.03 -16.36
N GLN A 122 -4.33 14.31 -16.59
CA GLN A 122 -4.83 14.80 -17.87
C GLN A 122 -3.82 14.63 -19.01
N LYS A 123 -2.53 14.95 -18.76
CA LYS A 123 -1.46 14.76 -19.74
C LYS A 123 -1.31 13.29 -20.14
N MET A 124 -1.45 12.38 -19.17
CA MET A 124 -1.50 10.92 -19.38
C MET A 124 -2.81 10.42 -20.01
N GLN A 125 -3.78 11.29 -20.31
CA GLN A 125 -5.11 10.91 -20.80
C GLN A 125 -5.88 9.95 -19.87
N ARG A 126 -5.55 9.93 -18.56
CA ARG A 126 -6.18 9.08 -17.54
C ARG A 126 -7.40 9.76 -16.89
N LEU A 127 -8.35 10.18 -17.72
CA LEU A 127 -9.61 10.81 -17.26
C LEU A 127 -10.47 9.86 -16.41
N ASP A 128 -10.30 8.55 -16.61
CA ASP A 128 -10.91 7.49 -15.79
C ASP A 128 -10.51 7.60 -14.31
N VAL A 129 -9.25 7.97 -14.05
CA VAL A 129 -8.72 8.14 -12.69
C VAL A 129 -9.31 9.40 -12.08
N ILE A 130 -9.30 10.51 -12.82
CA ILE A 130 -9.84 11.79 -12.36
C ILE A 130 -11.32 11.65 -11.98
N ASN A 131 -12.13 10.99 -12.82
CA ASN A 131 -13.54 10.77 -12.53
C ASN A 131 -13.79 9.91 -11.29
N GLN A 132 -12.85 9.02 -10.93
CA GLN A 132 -12.96 8.15 -9.75
C GLN A 132 -12.47 8.80 -8.45
N ILE A 133 -11.60 9.81 -8.53
CA ILE A 133 -11.06 10.51 -7.35
C ILE A 133 -11.75 11.85 -7.08
N LYS A 134 -12.55 12.37 -8.02
CA LYS A 134 -13.12 13.73 -7.96
C LYS A 134 -13.83 14.05 -6.64
N ASP A 135 -14.64 13.12 -6.13
CA ASP A 135 -15.43 13.35 -4.91
C ASP A 135 -14.51 13.39 -3.68
N TYR A 136 -13.54 12.49 -3.61
CA TYR A 136 -12.52 12.48 -2.55
C TYR A 136 -11.64 13.73 -2.56
N VAL A 137 -11.30 14.24 -3.75
CA VAL A 137 -10.53 15.47 -3.90
C VAL A 137 -11.37 16.67 -3.45
N HIS A 138 -12.65 16.72 -3.79
CA HIS A 138 -13.55 17.77 -3.35
C HIS A 138 -13.70 17.78 -1.82
N ASP A 139 -13.90 16.61 -1.20
CA ASP A 139 -13.96 16.48 0.26
C ASP A 139 -12.66 16.98 0.91
N LEU A 140 -11.51 16.58 0.38
CA LEU A 140 -10.19 17.03 0.85
C LEU A 140 -10.05 18.55 0.77
N ILE A 141 -10.41 19.16 -0.36
CA ILE A 141 -10.34 20.62 -0.56
C ILE A 141 -11.25 21.34 0.44
N SER A 142 -12.47 20.83 0.64
CA SER A 142 -13.44 21.44 1.54
C SER A 142 -12.91 21.50 2.98
N VAL A 143 -12.28 20.42 3.45
CA VAL A 143 -11.70 20.34 4.79
C VAL A 143 -10.41 21.17 4.90
N ALA A 144 -9.53 21.10 3.91
CA ALA A 144 -8.29 21.89 3.88
C ALA A 144 -8.59 23.41 3.91
N SER A 145 -9.65 23.84 3.21
CA SER A 145 -10.10 25.23 3.18
C SER A 145 -10.69 25.69 4.52
N GLN A 146 -11.31 24.79 5.29
CA GLN A 146 -11.84 25.08 6.63
C GLN A 146 -10.72 25.19 7.68
N CYS A 147 -9.63 24.45 7.51
CA CYS A 147 -8.46 24.51 8.40
C CYS A 147 -7.60 25.77 8.19
N ALA A 148 -7.76 26.46 7.07
CA ALA A 148 -7.04 27.70 6.77
C ALA A 148 -7.69 28.90 7.47
N THR A 149 -7.37 29.16 8.74
CA THR A 149 -7.75 30.42 9.39
C THR A 149 -7.00 31.59 8.74
N CYS A 150 -7.77 32.49 8.12
CA CYS A 150 -7.46 33.90 7.83
C CYS A 150 -5.99 34.25 7.50
N HIS A 151 -5.50 33.84 6.33
CA HIS A 151 -4.35 34.52 5.70
C HIS A 151 -4.58 34.69 4.20
N ASP A 152 -3.88 35.68 3.65
CA ASP A 152 -4.10 36.35 2.37
C ASP A 152 -4.37 35.40 1.19
N GLY A 153 -5.23 35.82 0.27
CA GLY A 153 -5.89 34.97 -0.74
C GLY A 153 -4.98 34.31 -1.79
N SER A 154 -3.66 34.46 -1.67
CA SER A 154 -2.66 34.02 -2.65
C SER A 154 -1.73 32.91 -2.15
N GLU A 155 -1.76 32.55 -0.86
CA GLU A 155 -0.82 31.57 -0.31
C GLU A 155 -1.36 30.13 -0.44
N ILE A 156 -0.46 29.18 -0.73
CA ILE A 156 -0.75 27.73 -0.77
C ILE A 156 -1.05 27.24 0.64
N ILE A 157 -2.21 26.64 0.83
CA ILE A 157 -2.66 26.02 2.07
C ILE A 157 -1.84 24.75 2.31
N LYS A 158 -1.01 24.75 3.36
CA LYS A 158 -0.13 23.64 3.74
C LYS A 158 -0.61 22.97 5.03
N PRO A 159 -0.49 21.64 5.15
CA PRO A 159 -0.72 20.97 6.42
C PRO A 159 0.38 21.34 7.44
N GLY A 160 0.10 21.15 8.72
CA GLY A 160 1.05 21.42 9.80
C GLY A 160 2.31 20.55 9.76
N HIS A 161 2.24 19.42 9.04
CA HIS A 161 3.37 18.51 8.85
C HIS A 161 3.47 18.06 7.39
N ILE A 162 4.66 18.16 6.81
CA ILE A 162 4.98 17.57 5.50
C ILE A 162 5.80 16.30 5.73
N PRO A 163 5.34 15.12 5.29
CA PRO A 163 6.09 13.88 5.47
C PRO A 163 7.44 13.96 4.75
N ARG A 164 8.50 13.45 5.37
CA ARG A 164 9.84 13.45 4.76
C ARG A 164 10.04 12.23 3.86
N ALA A 165 10.56 12.48 2.66
CA ALA A 165 11.03 11.42 1.78
C ALA A 165 12.44 10.94 2.21
N PRO A 166 12.82 9.68 1.91
CA PRO A 166 14.21 9.23 1.96
C PRO A 166 15.12 10.16 1.16
N LEU A 167 16.36 10.39 1.62
CA LEU A 167 17.27 11.38 1.01
C LEU A 167 17.48 11.20 -0.50
N VAL A 168 17.51 9.96 -0.99
CA VAL A 168 17.65 9.64 -2.42
C VAL A 168 16.43 10.08 -3.25
N LEU A 169 15.27 10.23 -2.62
CA LEU A 169 14.04 10.74 -3.20
C LEU A 169 13.80 12.21 -2.90
N SER A 170 14.63 12.84 -2.06
CA SER A 170 14.54 14.27 -1.79
C SER A 170 15.13 15.07 -2.97
N PRO A 171 14.56 16.24 -3.31
CA PRO A 171 15.14 17.10 -4.33
C PRO A 171 16.55 17.55 -3.92
N ILE A 172 17.50 17.49 -4.87
CA ILE A 172 18.84 18.05 -4.69
C ILE A 172 18.70 19.56 -4.72
N LEU A 173 18.55 20.20 -3.56
CA LEU A 173 18.51 21.65 -3.45
C LEU A 173 19.91 22.21 -3.71
N THR A 174 20.21 22.56 -4.96
CA THR A 174 21.24 23.54 -5.27
C THR A 174 20.70 24.93 -4.95
N GLY A 175 21.06 25.46 -3.79
CA GLY A 175 20.86 26.87 -3.45
C GLY A 175 19.93 27.13 -2.27
N GLU A 176 20.56 27.42 -1.13
CA GLU A 176 20.08 28.25 0.00
C GLU A 176 18.69 27.97 0.61
N CYS A 177 18.68 27.30 1.76
CA CYS A 177 17.95 27.82 2.93
C CYS A 177 18.54 27.25 4.23
N ARG A 178 18.85 28.15 5.16
CA ARG A 178 19.52 27.88 6.43
C ARG A 178 18.64 27.07 7.37
N SER A 179 19.26 26.06 7.97
CA SER A 179 18.81 25.33 9.15
C SER A 179 18.24 26.26 10.23
N GLY A 180 16.98 26.02 10.60
CA GLY A 180 16.38 26.46 11.85
C GLY A 180 15.94 25.23 12.63
N MET A 181 16.84 24.64 13.40
CA MET A 181 16.51 23.63 14.41
C MET A 181 15.63 24.24 15.49
N LYS A 182 14.44 23.69 15.69
CA LYS A 182 13.84 23.50 17.03
C LYS A 182 13.08 22.19 17.02
N GLU A 183 13.70 21.16 17.59
CA GLU A 183 12.95 20.04 18.15
C GLU A 183 12.05 20.58 19.25
N SER A 184 10.77 20.23 19.21
CA SER A 184 9.84 20.47 20.30
C SER A 184 9.16 19.15 20.56
N GLU A 185 9.55 18.55 21.67
CA GLU A 185 8.88 17.41 22.29
C GLU A 185 7.40 17.77 22.49
N SER A 186 6.51 16.99 21.89
CA SER A 186 5.08 17.04 22.23
C SER A 186 4.70 15.75 22.93
N ILE A 187 4.55 15.89 24.25
CA ILE A 187 3.85 14.98 25.14
C ILE A 187 2.41 14.85 24.65
N SER A 188 1.97 13.63 24.32
CA SER A 188 0.55 13.30 24.26
C SER A 188 0.23 12.28 25.35
N THR A 189 -0.47 12.78 26.36
CA THR A 189 -1.00 12.09 27.52
C THR A 189 -1.93 10.94 27.13
N SER A 190 -1.61 9.77 27.66
CA SER A 190 -2.45 8.58 27.71
C SER A 190 -3.65 8.77 28.64
N GLN A 191 -4.85 8.35 28.23
CA GLN A 191 -5.75 7.52 29.05
C GLN A 191 -6.93 6.97 28.24
N GLY A 192 -7.11 5.65 28.33
CA GLY A 192 -8.12 4.86 27.63
C GLY A 192 -7.84 3.36 27.71
N ASP A 193 -7.66 2.89 28.95
CA ASP A 193 -7.74 1.52 29.51
C ASP A 193 -8.25 0.35 28.64
N ASN A 194 -7.91 -0.91 28.87
CA ASN A 194 -6.82 -1.61 29.56
C ASN A 194 -7.10 -3.11 29.36
N GLN A 195 -6.07 -3.88 29.03
CA GLN A 195 -5.86 -5.33 29.30
C GLN A 195 -5.07 -5.98 28.15
N ARG A 196 -3.80 -5.58 28.01
CA ARG A 196 -2.79 -6.49 27.49
C ARG A 196 -1.98 -6.96 28.69
N LYS A 197 -2.23 -8.20 29.10
CA LYS A 197 -1.45 -8.88 30.13
C LYS A 197 0.04 -8.75 29.78
N LYS A 198 0.82 -8.27 30.74
CA LYS A 198 2.28 -8.30 30.76
C LYS A 198 2.73 -9.74 30.52
N ILE A 199 3.17 -10.05 29.30
CA ILE A 199 4.17 -11.08 29.08
C ILE A 199 5.49 -10.32 29.19
N GLU A 200 6.32 -10.68 30.17
CA GLU A 200 7.69 -10.20 30.33
C GLU A 200 8.38 -10.26 28.96
N GLN A 201 8.66 -9.11 28.34
CA GLN A 201 9.12 -9.05 26.94
C GLN A 201 10.53 -9.63 26.82
N THR A 202 10.61 -10.94 26.58
CA THR A 202 11.84 -11.65 26.21
C THR A 202 12.13 -11.58 24.71
N TYR A 203 11.16 -11.12 23.91
CA TYR A 203 11.20 -11.13 22.45
C TYR A 203 11.12 -9.70 21.89
N GLY A 204 11.95 -9.41 20.88
CA GLY A 204 11.91 -8.13 20.16
C GLY A 204 10.73 -8.05 19.19
N CYS A 205 10.28 -9.19 18.67
CA CYS A 205 9.18 -9.31 17.73
C CYS A 205 8.59 -10.72 17.77
N ILE A 206 7.31 -10.89 17.46
CA ILE A 206 6.63 -12.18 17.29
C ILE A 206 6.16 -12.28 15.84
N VAL A 207 6.44 -13.40 15.18
CA VAL A 207 6.10 -13.63 13.78
C VAL A 207 5.34 -14.94 13.61
N MET A 208 4.40 -14.99 12.67
CA MET A 208 3.72 -16.22 12.23
C MET A 208 4.27 -16.65 10.88
N LEU A 209 4.78 -17.88 10.78
CA LEU A 209 5.20 -18.45 9.50
C LEU A 209 4.02 -19.14 8.83
N THR A 210 3.89 -19.01 7.50
CA THR A 210 2.93 -19.77 6.70
C THR A 210 3.63 -20.34 5.48
N PHE A 211 3.56 -21.66 5.31
CA PHE A 211 4.33 -22.41 4.31
C PHE A 211 3.62 -23.70 3.91
N THR A 212 4.01 -24.27 2.77
CA THR A 212 3.66 -25.63 2.33
C THR A 212 4.82 -26.60 2.57
N ASP A 213 4.58 -27.89 2.37
CA ASP A 213 5.58 -28.95 2.61
C ASP A 213 6.91 -28.72 1.87
N ASP A 214 6.89 -28.14 0.67
CA ASP A 214 8.10 -27.80 -0.11
C ASP A 214 8.88 -26.57 0.41
N GLY A 215 8.31 -25.85 1.38
CA GLY A 215 8.91 -24.73 2.11
C GLY A 215 9.33 -25.07 3.54
N LEU A 216 9.07 -26.29 4.02
CA LEU A 216 9.36 -26.72 5.40
C LEU A 216 10.83 -26.53 5.78
N ALA A 217 11.77 -26.95 4.92
CA ALA A 217 13.20 -26.82 5.18
C ALA A 217 13.63 -25.35 5.36
N THR A 218 13.07 -24.45 4.54
CA THR A 218 13.30 -23.00 4.67
C THR A 218 12.66 -22.45 5.95
N ALA A 219 11.47 -22.93 6.33
CA ALA A 219 10.80 -22.55 7.58
C ALA A 219 11.65 -22.92 8.80
N GLU A 220 12.18 -24.14 8.86
CA GLU A 220 13.05 -24.61 9.93
C GLU A 220 14.35 -23.81 10.00
N TYR A 221 14.98 -23.56 8.85
CA TYR A 221 16.19 -22.74 8.73
C TYR A 221 15.97 -21.32 9.28
N ILE A 222 14.93 -20.63 8.82
CA ILE A 222 14.59 -19.28 9.26
C ILE A 222 14.23 -19.25 10.75
N THR A 223 13.47 -20.24 11.21
CA THR A 223 13.08 -20.37 12.63
C THR A 223 14.30 -20.47 13.54
N LYS A 224 15.31 -21.26 13.14
CA LYS A 224 16.57 -21.37 13.87
C LYS A 224 17.29 -20.02 13.96
N ILE A 225 17.32 -19.25 12.86
CA ILE A 225 17.90 -17.91 12.84
C ILE A 225 17.15 -16.99 13.80
N PHE A 226 15.83 -16.87 13.64
CA PHE A 226 14.98 -15.97 14.44
C PHE A 226 15.08 -16.25 15.95
N ARG A 227 15.07 -17.52 16.34
CA ARG A 227 15.22 -17.94 17.74
C ARG A 227 16.63 -17.69 18.30
N SER A 228 17.64 -17.59 17.45
CA SER A 228 19.05 -17.36 17.85
C SER A 228 19.45 -15.89 18.00
N LYS A 229 18.67 -14.94 17.46
CA LYS A 229 18.99 -13.50 17.48
C LYS A 229 18.82 -12.89 18.88
N GLN A 230 19.45 -11.73 19.09
CA GLN A 230 19.24 -10.88 20.25
C GLN A 230 18.84 -9.47 19.79
N PRO A 231 17.66 -8.95 20.18
CA PRO A 231 16.60 -9.65 20.93
C PRO A 231 16.02 -10.85 20.15
N ARG A 232 15.52 -11.87 20.85
CA ARG A 232 14.97 -13.07 20.21
C ARG A 232 13.70 -12.71 19.43
N ILE A 233 13.48 -13.39 18.30
CA ILE A 233 12.22 -13.29 17.56
C ILE A 233 11.38 -14.53 17.90
N GLY A 234 10.18 -14.31 18.44
CA GLY A 234 9.21 -15.36 18.69
C GLY A 234 8.64 -15.86 17.37
N VAL A 235 8.59 -17.17 17.17
CA VAL A 235 8.12 -17.78 15.91
C VAL A 235 6.96 -18.71 16.20
N LEU A 236 5.82 -18.42 15.59
CA LEU A 236 4.61 -19.24 15.63
C LEU A 236 4.52 -20.09 14.35
N ILE A 237 4.48 -21.41 14.54
CA ILE A 237 4.21 -22.43 13.53
C ILE A 237 3.01 -23.24 14.01
N LEU A 238 1.99 -23.44 13.17
CA LEU A 238 0.74 -24.09 13.59
C LEU A 238 0.95 -25.54 13.98
N GLN A 239 1.81 -26.27 13.26
CA GLN A 239 2.12 -27.66 13.60
C GLN A 239 2.76 -27.78 15.00
N GLU A 240 3.51 -26.78 15.46
CA GLU A 240 4.08 -26.77 16.83
C GLU A 240 3.00 -26.53 17.91
N GLN A 241 1.80 -26.06 17.53
CA GLN A 241 0.68 -25.74 18.42
C GLN A 241 -0.49 -26.74 18.31
N GLU A 242 -0.21 -27.94 17.83
CA GLU A 242 -1.19 -28.98 17.48
C GLU A 242 -2.30 -29.18 18.53
N LYS A 243 -1.94 -29.22 19.83
CA LYS A 243 -2.88 -29.42 20.94
C LYS A 243 -3.94 -28.34 21.06
N HIS A 244 -3.62 -27.10 20.68
CA HIS A 244 -4.53 -25.95 20.76
C HIS A 244 -5.38 -25.80 19.49
N VAL A 245 -4.87 -26.25 18.35
CA VAL A 245 -5.56 -26.17 17.05
C VAL A 245 -6.71 -27.18 16.97
N TYR A 246 -6.61 -28.36 17.60
CA TYR A 246 -7.64 -29.41 17.45
C TYR A 246 -8.99 -29.14 18.14
N SER A 247 -9.08 -28.19 19.09
CA SER A 247 -10.34 -27.88 19.77
C SER A 247 -11.15 -26.76 19.09
N GLN A 248 -10.49 -25.69 18.66
CA GLN A 248 -11.11 -24.49 18.06
C GLN A 248 -10.13 -23.83 17.06
N ALA A 249 -9.85 -24.52 15.96
CA ALA A 249 -8.77 -24.15 15.05
C ALA A 249 -8.87 -22.71 14.51
N GLU A 250 -10.05 -22.29 14.05
CA GLU A 250 -10.25 -20.96 13.46
C GLU A 250 -10.08 -19.85 14.49
N GLU A 251 -10.74 -19.95 15.65
CA GLU A 251 -10.60 -18.98 16.75
C GLU A 251 -9.14 -18.88 17.23
N PHE A 252 -8.46 -20.01 17.37
CA PHE A 252 -7.04 -20.03 17.74
C PHE A 252 -6.15 -19.35 16.68
N ILE A 253 -6.42 -19.61 15.39
CA ILE A 253 -5.67 -18.98 14.30
C ILE A 253 -5.95 -17.48 14.26
N ASP A 254 -7.20 -17.04 14.45
CA ASP A 254 -7.56 -15.62 14.51
C ASP A 254 -6.85 -14.92 15.68
N ASP A 255 -6.85 -15.52 16.87
CA ASP A 255 -6.15 -14.99 18.04
C ASP A 255 -4.66 -14.86 17.78
N CYS A 256 -4.04 -15.92 17.25
CA CYS A 256 -2.64 -15.93 16.86
C CYS A 256 -2.34 -14.85 15.81
N PHE A 257 -3.14 -14.80 14.75
CA PHE A 257 -3.02 -13.85 13.65
C PHE A 257 -3.12 -12.41 14.14
N ASN A 258 -3.95 -12.12 15.15
CA ASN A 258 -4.07 -10.78 15.73
C ASN A 258 -2.95 -10.43 16.71
N GLN A 259 -2.31 -11.43 17.34
CA GLN A 259 -1.27 -11.23 18.36
C GLN A 259 0.15 -11.09 17.80
N VAL A 260 0.45 -11.68 16.63
CA VAL A 260 1.79 -11.55 16.02
C VAL A 260 2.03 -10.14 15.49
N ASP A 261 3.29 -9.72 15.37
CA ASP A 261 3.64 -8.44 14.75
C ASP A 261 3.63 -8.56 13.22
N TYR A 262 4.25 -9.63 12.70
CA TYR A 262 4.33 -9.91 11.27
C TYR A 262 3.82 -11.31 10.93
N VAL A 263 3.26 -11.44 9.72
CA VAL A 263 2.98 -12.73 9.09
C VAL A 263 3.95 -12.90 7.92
N ILE A 264 4.64 -14.03 7.88
CA ILE A 264 5.73 -14.31 6.95
C ILE A 264 5.37 -15.53 6.09
N PRO A 265 4.79 -15.30 4.90
CA PRO A 265 4.64 -16.33 3.89
C PRO A 265 5.98 -16.76 3.29
N ILE A 266 6.24 -18.07 3.30
CA ILE A 266 7.36 -18.67 2.58
C ILE A 266 6.86 -19.05 1.18
N LEU A 267 7.20 -18.23 0.20
CA LEU A 267 6.69 -18.31 -1.15
C LEU A 267 7.48 -19.32 -1.98
N THR A 268 6.99 -20.56 -1.98
CA THR A 268 7.44 -21.63 -2.88
C THR A 268 6.48 -21.78 -4.06
N ARG A 269 6.88 -22.59 -5.06
CA ARG A 269 5.94 -23.04 -6.10
C ARG A 269 4.71 -23.72 -5.51
N GLY A 270 4.86 -24.53 -4.46
CA GLY A 270 3.78 -25.19 -3.73
C GLY A 270 2.82 -24.19 -3.07
N TYR A 271 3.36 -23.18 -2.40
CA TYR A 271 2.57 -22.14 -1.74
C TYR A 271 1.64 -21.43 -2.73
N VAL A 272 2.22 -20.96 -3.85
CA VAL A 272 1.49 -20.25 -4.91
C VAL A 272 0.43 -21.13 -5.56
N LYS A 273 0.75 -22.41 -5.81
CA LYS A 273 -0.22 -23.38 -6.33
C LYS A 273 -1.38 -23.59 -5.34
N ARG A 274 -1.11 -23.63 -4.05
CA ARG A 274 -2.10 -23.87 -3.00
C ARG A 274 -3.08 -22.70 -2.85
N ILE A 275 -2.61 -21.46 -2.88
CA ILE A 275 -3.48 -20.26 -2.77
C ILE A 275 -4.30 -20.01 -4.03
N ASN A 276 -3.80 -20.38 -5.21
CA ASN A 276 -4.46 -20.12 -6.49
C ASN A 276 -5.43 -21.22 -6.93
N ASN A 277 -5.33 -22.43 -6.36
CA ASN A 277 -6.18 -23.53 -6.77
C ASN A 277 -7.53 -23.51 -6.02
N PRO A 278 -8.66 -23.26 -6.70
CA PRO A 278 -9.99 -23.33 -6.08
C PRO A 278 -10.39 -24.78 -5.73
N VAL A 279 -9.72 -25.77 -6.32
CA VAL A 279 -10.09 -27.18 -6.24
C VAL A 279 -9.43 -27.82 -5.01
N LYS A 280 -10.29 -28.40 -4.16
CA LYS A 280 -10.03 -29.27 -2.98
C LYS A 280 -9.67 -28.54 -1.68
N MET A 281 -10.69 -28.13 -0.92
CA MET A 281 -10.57 -27.98 0.55
C MET A 281 -10.64 -29.32 1.29
N TYR A 282 -11.09 -30.39 0.62
CA TYR A 282 -11.53 -31.63 1.28
C TYR A 282 -10.81 -32.93 0.86
N GLU A 283 -9.86 -32.90 -0.08
CA GLU A 283 -9.31 -34.14 -0.66
C GLU A 283 -7.85 -34.45 -0.33
N GLU A 284 -7.14 -33.58 0.40
CA GLU A 284 -5.82 -33.97 0.91
C GLU A 284 -5.93 -34.09 2.43
N THR A 285 -5.93 -35.34 2.90
CA THR A 285 -5.59 -35.77 4.26
C THR A 285 -4.14 -35.35 4.56
N ASN A 286 -3.87 -34.05 4.52
CA ASN A 286 -2.59 -33.51 4.94
C ASN A 286 -2.70 -33.26 6.44
N ASN A 287 -2.07 -34.13 7.23
CA ASN A 287 -2.02 -34.01 8.69
C ASN A 287 -1.27 -32.74 9.14
N ASN A 288 -0.52 -32.12 8.21
CA ASN A 288 0.20 -30.88 8.46
C ASN A 288 -0.78 -29.69 8.60
N LEU A 289 -0.86 -29.13 9.81
CA LEU A 289 -1.73 -28.02 10.15
C LEU A 289 -1.36 -26.73 9.39
N ASP A 290 -0.06 -26.50 9.14
CA ASP A 290 0.41 -25.33 8.39
C ASP A 290 -0.11 -25.36 6.94
N THR A 291 -0.03 -26.51 6.28
CA THR A 291 -0.56 -26.70 4.91
C THR A 291 -2.09 -26.71 4.88
N LYS A 292 -2.73 -27.27 5.92
CA LYS A 292 -4.20 -27.38 6.03
C LYS A 292 -4.86 -25.99 6.13
N TYR A 293 -4.35 -25.11 6.99
CA TYR A 293 -4.94 -23.80 7.26
C TYR A 293 -4.38 -22.66 6.40
N LEU A 294 -3.44 -22.95 5.49
CA LEU A 294 -2.81 -21.97 4.61
C LEU A 294 -3.82 -21.09 3.85
N LYS A 295 -4.88 -21.68 3.28
CA LYS A 295 -5.92 -20.92 2.54
C LYS A 295 -6.73 -19.99 3.46
N TYR A 296 -6.96 -20.41 4.69
CA TYR A 296 -7.66 -19.62 5.69
C TYR A 296 -6.80 -18.42 6.11
N ILE A 297 -5.54 -18.66 6.48
CA ILE A 297 -4.57 -17.59 6.77
C ILE A 297 -4.46 -16.63 5.58
N TYR A 298 -4.34 -17.14 4.36
CA TYR A 298 -4.28 -16.29 3.17
C TYR A 298 -5.54 -15.44 2.97
N SER A 299 -6.71 -15.94 3.38
CA SER A 299 -7.94 -15.15 3.37
C SER A 299 -7.93 -14.06 4.45
N LEU A 300 -7.38 -14.33 5.63
CA LEU A 300 -7.15 -13.31 6.67
C LEU A 300 -6.18 -12.23 6.19
N LEU A 301 -5.07 -12.60 5.51
CA LEU A 301 -4.12 -11.64 4.94
C LEU A 301 -4.80 -10.71 3.92
N ARG A 302 -5.64 -11.26 3.04
CA ARG A 302 -6.39 -10.46 2.05
C ARG A 302 -7.44 -9.57 2.73
N TYR A 303 -8.15 -10.10 3.72
CA TYR A 303 -9.14 -9.34 4.47
C TYR A 303 -8.48 -8.19 5.23
N GLU A 304 -7.38 -8.43 5.94
CA GLU A 304 -6.61 -7.40 6.63
C GLU A 304 -6.06 -6.37 5.65
N TYR A 305 -5.54 -6.79 4.51
CA TYR A 305 -5.08 -5.89 3.46
C TYR A 305 -6.21 -4.98 2.95
N MET A 306 -7.41 -5.53 2.70
CA MET A 306 -8.59 -4.74 2.31
C MET A 306 -9.05 -3.80 3.43
N ARG A 307 -9.12 -4.29 4.68
CA ARG A 307 -9.49 -3.51 5.88
C ARG A 307 -8.51 -2.36 6.14
N ASN A 308 -7.22 -2.59 5.89
CA ASN A 308 -6.16 -1.61 5.99
C ASN A 308 -6.03 -0.77 4.70
N GLN A 309 -7.10 -0.69 3.91
CA GLN A 309 -7.20 0.17 2.73
C GLN A 309 -6.08 -0.08 1.72
N CYS A 310 -5.78 -1.36 1.45
CA CYS A 310 -4.73 -1.82 0.55
C CYS A 310 -3.30 -1.49 1.00
N CYS A 311 -3.06 -1.18 2.28
CA CYS A 311 -1.72 -1.03 2.84
C CYS A 311 -1.23 -2.35 3.46
N ASN A 312 -0.06 -2.82 3.01
CA ASN A 312 0.56 -4.03 3.56
C ASN A 312 1.51 -3.72 4.73
N ASN A 313 0.94 -3.59 5.92
CA ASN A 313 1.72 -3.21 7.11
C ASN A 313 2.44 -4.39 7.77
N ARG A 314 1.87 -5.61 7.70
CA ARG A 314 2.29 -6.77 8.52
C ARG A 314 2.79 -7.96 7.73
N VAL A 315 2.51 -8.05 6.44
CA VAL A 315 2.89 -9.23 5.64
C VAL A 315 4.25 -8.99 5.01
N ARG A 316 5.22 -9.86 5.31
CA ARG A 316 6.59 -9.78 4.80
C ARG A 316 7.01 -11.16 4.32
N CYS A 317 7.03 -11.36 3.01
CA CYS A 317 7.26 -12.69 2.45
C CYS A 317 8.74 -13.03 2.35
N ILE A 318 9.06 -14.32 2.36
CA ILE A 318 10.41 -14.83 2.09
C ILE A 318 10.33 -15.83 0.94
N VAL A 319 11.22 -15.69 -0.03
CA VAL A 319 11.31 -16.56 -1.20
C VAL A 319 12.60 -17.38 -1.09
N PRO A 320 12.52 -18.72 -1.06
CA PRO A 320 13.69 -19.58 -1.18
C PRO A 320 14.47 -19.28 -2.45
N ASP A 321 15.80 -19.29 -2.40
CA ASP A 321 16.61 -18.86 -3.55
C ASP A 321 16.33 -19.68 -4.82
N LYS A 322 16.00 -20.98 -4.65
CA LYS A 322 15.60 -21.90 -5.72
C LYS A 322 14.29 -21.52 -6.44
N ASP A 323 13.41 -20.79 -5.76
CA ASP A 323 12.06 -20.48 -6.24
C ASP A 323 11.93 -19.05 -6.79
N VAL A 324 12.97 -18.21 -6.68
CA VAL A 324 12.96 -16.80 -7.09
C VAL A 324 12.48 -16.60 -8.53
N CYS A 325 13.01 -17.38 -9.48
CA CYS A 325 12.61 -17.27 -10.89
C CYS A 325 11.11 -17.55 -11.09
N THR A 326 10.58 -18.56 -10.42
CA THR A 326 9.15 -18.94 -10.48
C THR A 326 8.28 -17.84 -9.89
N ILE A 327 8.67 -17.32 -8.73
CA ILE A 327 7.89 -16.31 -8.00
C ILE A 327 7.84 -14.99 -8.76
N VAL A 328 8.97 -14.52 -9.32
CA VAL A 328 9.04 -13.28 -10.12
C VAL A 328 8.12 -13.33 -11.35
N GLN A 329 7.99 -14.50 -11.98
CA GLN A 329 7.13 -14.67 -13.16
C GLN A 329 5.65 -14.85 -12.81
N THR A 330 5.33 -15.08 -11.55
CA THR A 330 3.95 -15.35 -11.13
C THR A 330 3.22 -14.06 -10.76
N ARG A 331 1.97 -13.93 -11.22
CA ARG A 331 1.07 -12.85 -10.78
C ARG A 331 0.58 -13.11 -9.36
N LEU A 332 1.28 -12.51 -8.39
CA LEU A 332 0.91 -12.55 -6.98
C LEU A 332 -0.06 -11.44 -6.60
N HIS A 333 -0.91 -11.70 -5.61
CA HIS A 333 -1.72 -10.66 -4.96
C HIS A 333 -0.80 -9.62 -4.30
N PRO A 334 -1.15 -8.31 -4.28
CA PRO A 334 -0.30 -7.24 -3.73
C PRO A 334 0.28 -7.54 -2.33
N THR A 335 -0.49 -8.20 -1.46
CA THR A 335 -0.05 -8.60 -0.11
C THR A 335 1.16 -9.56 -0.10
N LEU A 336 1.43 -10.26 -1.20
CA LEU A 336 2.53 -11.21 -1.35
C LEU A 336 3.66 -10.70 -2.27
N GLN A 337 3.51 -9.52 -2.87
CA GLN A 337 4.50 -8.96 -3.80
C GLN A 337 5.75 -8.41 -3.09
N ALA A 338 5.61 -8.08 -1.80
CA ALA A 338 6.70 -7.64 -0.93
C ALA A 338 7.43 -8.85 -0.34
N TRP A 339 8.59 -9.20 -0.89
CA TRP A 339 9.36 -10.37 -0.45
C TRP A 339 10.86 -10.15 -0.39
N PHE A 340 11.52 -10.94 0.46
CA PHE A 340 12.97 -11.00 0.62
C PHE A 340 13.48 -12.36 0.15
N ARG A 341 14.72 -12.40 -0.35
CA ARG A 341 15.38 -13.68 -0.64
C ARG A 341 15.80 -14.36 0.66
N GLU A 342 15.74 -15.69 0.68
CA GLU A 342 16.28 -16.51 1.78
C GLU A 342 17.75 -16.19 2.07
N SER A 343 18.57 -15.96 1.03
CA SER A 343 19.96 -15.51 1.16
C SER A 343 20.14 -14.15 1.87
N LYS A 344 19.10 -13.32 1.95
CA LYS A 344 19.12 -11.99 2.59
C LYS A 344 18.37 -11.96 3.93
N ILE A 345 18.31 -13.10 4.62
CA ILE A 345 17.57 -13.24 5.87
C ILE A 345 18.11 -12.36 7.00
N ASP A 346 19.41 -12.06 7.02
CA ASP A 346 19.99 -11.17 8.04
C ASP A 346 19.51 -9.71 7.86
N ASP A 347 19.45 -9.22 6.63
CA ASP A 347 18.89 -7.90 6.31
C ASP A 347 17.41 -7.83 6.69
N PHE A 348 16.68 -8.91 6.40
CA PHE A 348 15.28 -9.06 6.79
C PHE A 348 15.09 -8.95 8.31
N VAL A 349 15.91 -9.67 9.08
CA VAL A 349 15.85 -9.66 10.55
C VAL A 349 16.08 -8.25 11.09
N ASN A 350 17.10 -7.55 10.57
CA ASN A 350 17.37 -6.19 10.99
C ASN A 350 16.15 -5.29 10.74
N ASN A 351 15.54 -5.39 9.55
CA ASN A 351 14.37 -4.58 9.19
C ASN A 351 13.19 -4.78 10.15
N ILE A 352 12.85 -6.03 10.49
CA ILE A 352 11.69 -6.31 11.36
C ILE A 352 11.95 -5.94 12.83
N LEU A 353 13.21 -5.88 13.25
CA LEU A 353 13.58 -5.43 14.60
C LEU A 353 13.68 -3.90 14.70
N PHE A 354 14.11 -3.21 13.65
CA PHE A 354 14.24 -1.75 13.63
C PHE A 354 12.88 -1.02 13.69
N HIS A 355 11.81 -1.60 13.17
CA HIS A 355 10.48 -0.96 13.15
C HIS A 355 9.77 -0.92 14.54
N LYS A 356 10.46 -1.30 15.62
CA LYS A 356 9.93 -1.35 16.99
C LYS A 356 10.68 -0.50 18.01
N ILE A 357 11.78 0.14 17.62
CA ILE A 357 12.45 1.19 18.40
C ILE A 357 11.95 2.53 17.89
#